data_AF-A0A9J5XA45-F1
#
_entry.id   AF-A0A9J5XA45-F1
#
_cell.length_a   1.000
_cell.length_b   1.000
_cell.length_c   1.000
_cell.angle_alpha   90.00
_cell.angle_beta   90.00
_cell.angle_gamma   90.00
#
_symmetry.space_group_name_H-M   'P 1'
#
loop_
_entity.id
_entity.type
_entity.pdbx_description
1 polymer ?
#
loop_
_entity_poly.entity_id
_entity_poly.type
_entity_poly.pdbx_seq_one_letter_code
_entity_poly.pdbx_strand_id
1 'polypeptide(L)' 'MAKEITTPYGVNLWRSIRDLWNELKCFFKIKVNHGAKTRFWTDEWHGEGNLERLFRDIYSLVLYQQCTIVEL' A
#
# COMPACT_ATOMS: atom_id res chain seq x y z
N MET A 1 11.17 21.77 16.59
CA MET A 1 9.72 21.47 16.48
C MET A 1 9.25 21.97 15.12
N ALA A 2 8.59 21.14 14.32
CA ALA A 2 8.02 21.59 13.06
C ALA A 2 6.85 22.54 13.36
N LYS A 3 6.80 23.70 12.70
CA LYS A 3 5.73 24.68 12.85
C LYS A 3 4.44 24.05 12.33
N GLU A 4 3.39 24.06 13.15
CA GLU A 4 2.07 23.59 12.75
C GLU A 4 1.49 24.59 11.74
N ILE A 5 1.05 24.09 10.58
CA ILE A 5 0.57 24.93 9.49
C ILE A 5 -0.94 24.78 9.40
N THR A 6 -1.65 25.83 9.80
CA THR A 6 -3.11 25.91 9.89
C THR A 6 -3.76 26.47 8.63
N THR A 7 -2.97 26.90 7.63
CA THR A 7 -3.46 27.47 6.38
C THR A 7 -3.37 26.45 5.22
N PRO A 8 -4.38 26.40 4.33
CA PRO A 8 -4.34 25.52 3.17
C PRO A 8 -3.28 25.99 2.17
N TYR A 9 -2.40 25.09 1.75
CA TYR A 9 -1.29 25.36 0.82
C TYR A 9 -1.71 25.59 -0.64
N GLY A 10 -3.00 25.77 -0.91
CA GLY A 10 -3.56 25.81 -2.26
C GLY A 10 -3.44 24.47 -3.00
N VAL A 11 -3.95 24.42 -4.24
CA VAL A 11 -3.93 23.22 -5.10
C VAL A 11 -2.55 22.92 -5.69
N ASN A 12 -1.66 23.91 -5.71
CA ASN A 12 -0.34 23.79 -6.33
C ASN A 12 0.61 22.89 -5.54
N LEU A 13 0.50 22.87 -4.21
CA LEU A 13 1.32 21.97 -3.39
C LEU A 13 1.02 20.50 -3.72
N TRP A 14 -0.26 20.14 -3.80
CA TRP A 14 -0.66 18.77 -4.13
C TRP A 14 -0.20 18.34 -5.53
N ARG A 15 -0.19 19.28 -6.49
CA ARG A 15 0.38 19.04 -7.82
C ARG A 15 1.88 18.73 -7.72
N SER A 16 2.65 19.59 -7.04
CA SER A 16 4.09 19.40 -6.87
C SER A 16 4.45 18.11 -6.12
N ILE A 17 3.68 17.74 -5.09
CA ILE A 17 3.87 16.46 -4.38
C ILE A 17 3.63 15.29 -5.33
N ARG A 18 2.63 15.36 -6.20
CA ARG A 18 2.33 14.31 -7.17
C ARG A 18 3.44 14.19 -8.22
N ASP A 19 3.91 15.32 -8.74
CA ASP A 19 4.99 15.35 -9.74
C ASP A 19 6.30 14.78 -9.17
N LEU A 20 6.61 15.10 -7.92
CA LEU A 20 7.78 14.60 -7.19
C LEU A 20 7.54 13.25 -6.49
N TRP A 21 6.39 12.60 -6.71
CA TRP A 21 5.99 11.42 -5.92
C TRP A 21 6.99 10.28 -5.99
N ASN A 22 7.58 10.05 -7.17
CA ASN A 22 8.58 8.98 -7.36
C ASN A 22 9.85 9.19 -6.53
N GLU A 23 10.24 10.44 -6.29
CA GLU A 23 11.40 10.81 -5.47
C GLU A 23 11.04 10.87 -3.98
N LEU A 24 9.82 11.33 -3.68
CA LEU A 24 9.39 11.54 -2.30
C LEU A 24 8.88 10.27 -1.62
N LYS A 25 8.38 9.27 -2.37
CA LYS A 25 7.76 8.06 -1.81
C LYS A 25 8.65 7.32 -0.81
N CYS A 26 9.98 7.32 -1.00
CA CYS A 26 10.91 6.65 -0.10
C CYS A 26 11.01 7.31 1.28
N PHE A 27 10.62 8.58 1.40
CA PHE A 27 10.60 9.32 2.66
C PHE A 27 9.27 9.19 3.41
N PHE A 28 8.22 8.65 2.78
CA PHE A 28 6.91 8.46 3.39
C PHE A 28 6.72 7.03 3.90
N LYS A 29 6.24 6.90 5.14
CA LYS A 29 5.74 5.62 5.67
C LYS A 29 4.21 5.65 5.67
N ILE A 30 3.60 4.89 4.76
CA ILE A 30 2.15 4.64 4.80
C ILE A 30 1.84 3.82 6.06
N LYS A 31 1.12 4.43 6.99
CA LYS A 31 0.56 3.76 8.15
C LYS A 31 -0.87 3.35 7.82
N VAL A 32 -1.14 2.05 7.77
CA VAL A 32 -2.50 1.54 7.64
C VAL A 32 -3.22 1.84 8.95
N ASN A 33 -3.98 2.94 8.99
CA ASN A 33 -4.64 3.39 10.22
C ASN A 33 -5.82 2.50 10.62
N HIS A 34 -6.61 2.02 9.66
CA HIS A 34 -7.78 1.19 9.90
C HIS A 34 -7.77 -0.03 8.98
N GLY A 35 -7.11 -1.09 9.43
CA GLY A 35 -7.02 -2.37 8.71
C GLY A 35 -8.38 -3.01 8.43
N ALA A 36 -9.45 -2.59 9.11
CA ALA A 36 -10.82 -3.06 8.85
C ALA A 36 -11.33 -2.74 7.43
N LYS A 37 -10.75 -1.73 6.75
CA LYS A 37 -11.09 -1.38 5.36
C LYS A 37 -10.00 -1.77 4.36
N THR A 38 -8.94 -2.44 4.81
CA THR A 38 -7.83 -2.88 3.97
C THR A 38 -7.88 -4.39 3.83
N ARG A 39 -8.10 -4.87 2.61
CA ARG A 39 -8.06 -6.30 2.29
C ARG A 39 -6.61 -6.70 2.11
N PHE A 40 -6.16 -7.62 2.97
CA PHE A 40 -4.77 -8.04 3.03
C PHE A 40 -4.21 -8.49 1.67
N TRP A 41 -4.93 -9.33 0.94
CA TRP A 41 -4.45 -9.93 -0.31
C TRP A 41 -4.63 -9.06 -1.55
N THR A 42 -5.78 -8.37 -1.65
CA THR A 42 -6.23 -7.76 -2.90
C THR A 42 -5.91 -6.28 -3.01
N ASP A 43 -5.67 -5.60 -1.89
CA ASP A 43 -5.29 -4.18 -1.89
C ASP A 43 -3.80 -3.99 -2.18
N GLU A 44 -3.46 -2.83 -2.76
CA GLU A 44 -2.11 -2.50 -3.18
C GLU A 44 -1.24 -2.06 -2.00
N TRP A 45 -0.07 -2.68 -1.86
CA TRP A 45 0.87 -2.41 -0.79
C TRP A 45 2.05 -1.60 -1.30
N HIS A 46 2.20 -0.37 -0.78
CA HIS A 46 3.39 0.49 -0.95
C HIS A 46 3.96 0.62 -2.38
N GLY A 47 3.14 0.35 -3.42
CA GLY A 47 3.54 0.42 -4.83
C GLY A 47 4.27 -0.81 -5.38
N GLU A 48 4.46 -1.87 -4.58
CA GLU A 48 4.96 -3.17 -5.07
C GLU A 48 3.83 -3.95 -5.79
N GLY A 49 2.58 -3.64 -5.47
CA GLY A 49 1.39 -4.33 -5.98
C GLY A 49 0.58 -4.96 -4.85
N ASN A 50 -0.46 -5.72 -5.19
CA ASN A 50 -1.21 -6.49 -4.20
C ASN A 50 -0.50 -7.82 -3.90
N LEU A 51 -0.68 -8.35 -2.68
CA LEU A 51 0.04 -9.55 -2.24
C LEU A 51 -0.40 -10.80 -2.98
N GLU A 52 -1.65 -10.85 -3.45
CA GLU A 52 -2.16 -11.94 -4.30
C GLU A 52 -1.30 -12.13 -5.56
N ARG A 53 -0.89 -11.04 -6.21
CA ARG A 53 -0.07 -11.12 -7.43
C ARG A 53 1.39 -11.38 -7.13
N LEU A 54 1.90 -10.81 -6.04
CA LEU A 54 3.30 -10.93 -5.64
C LEU A 54 3.64 -12.30 -5.05
N PHE A 55 2.69 -12.90 -4.34
CA PHE A 55 2.87 -14.16 -3.60
C PHE A 55 1.74 -15.15 -3.92
N ARG A 56 1.60 -15.51 -5.21
CA ARG A 56 0.51 -16.40 -5.67
C ARG A 56 0.47 -17.72 -4.92
N ASP A 57 1.61 -18.38 -4.72
CA ASP A 57 1.64 -19.70 -4.08
C ASP A 57 1.15 -19.64 -2.63
N ILE A 58 1.54 -18.58 -1.91
CA ILE A 58 1.08 -18.33 -0.53
C ILE A 58 -0.41 -18.00 -0.52
N TYR A 59 -0.89 -17.21 -1.49
CA TYR A 59 -2.29 -16.90 -1.62
C TYR A 59 -3.14 -18.15 -1.89
N SER A 60 -2.69 -19.02 -2.81
CA SER A 60 -3.32 -20.30 -3.11
C SER A 60 -3.34 -21.21 -1.88
N LEU A 61 -2.24 -21.31 -1.12
CA LEU A 61 -2.18 -22.08 0.13
C LEU A 61 -3.23 -21.63 1.15
N VAL A 62 -3.44 -20.32 1.29
CA VAL A 62 -4.41 -19.76 2.24
C VAL A 62 -5.86 -19.96 1.77
N LEU A 63 -6.10 -19.97 0.45
CA LEU A 63 -7.41 -20.28 -0.14
C LEU A 63 -7.75 -21.78 -0.09
N TYR A 64 -6.75 -22.64 -0.28
CA TYR A 64 -6.90 -24.09 -0.37
C TYR A 64 -6.19 -24.79 0.78
N GLN A 65 -6.59 -24.49 2.02
CA GLN A 65 -5.92 -24.96 3.25
C GLN A 65 -5.85 -26.49 3.40
N GLN A 66 -6.66 -27.24 2.66
CA GLN A 66 -6.69 -28.70 2.66
C GLN A 66 -6.11 -29.32 1.39
N CYS A 67 -5.70 -28.50 0.40
CA CYS A 67 -5.03 -29.03 -0.78
C CYS A 67 -3.58 -29.39 -0.45
N THR A 68 -3.11 -30.44 -1.09
CA THR A 68 -1.70 -30.83 -1.03
C THR A 68 -0.85 -29.87 -1.87
N ILE A 69 0.45 -29.80 -1.60
CA ILE A 69 1.39 -28.97 -2.39
C ILE A 69 1.39 -29.35 -3.88
N VAL A 70 1.02 -30.60 -4.21
CA VAL A 70 0.94 -31.08 -5.59
C VAL A 70 -0.30 -30.55 -6.33
N GLU A 71 -1.34 -30.15 -5.59
CA GLU A 71 -2.62 -29.69 -6.14
C GLU A 71 -2.74 -28.15 -6.22
N LEU A 72 -1.72 -27.45 -5.73
CA LEU A 72 -1.58 -25.98 -5.73
C LEU A 72 -0.83 -25.49 -6.97
#